data_AF-A0AAT9PGI6-F1
#
_entry.id   AF-A0AAT9PGI6-F1
#
_cell.length_a   1.000
_cell.length_b   1.000
_cell.length_c   1.000
_cell.angle_alpha   90.00
_cell.angle_beta   90.00
_cell.angle_gamma   90.00
#
_symmetry.space_group_name_H-M   'P 1'
#
loop_
_entity.id
_entity.type
_entity.pdbx_description
1 polymer ?
#
loop_
_entity_poly.entity_id
_entity_poly.type
_entity_poly.pdbx_seq_one_letter_code
_entity_poly.pdbx_strand_id
1 'polypeptide(L)' 'MVDNYAIEIEDTVDKTYLLSEEGSAGLLTLATYEEADDYNYEFEDILSDGLTSRVAKTSEYFN' A
#
# COMPACT_ATOMS: atom_id res chain seq x y z
N MET A 1 -4.74 19.45 -3.54
CA MET A 1 -3.96 18.25 -3.90
C MET A 1 -4.93 17.08 -3.84
N VAL A 2 -4.99 16.25 -4.88
CA VAL A 2 -5.64 14.95 -4.75
C VAL A 2 -4.72 14.14 -3.82
N ASP A 3 -5.20 13.82 -2.63
CA ASP A 3 -4.53 12.84 -1.78
C ASP A 3 -4.69 11.48 -2.46
N ASN A 4 -3.59 10.92 -2.97
CA ASN A 4 -3.58 9.53 -3.42
C ASN A 4 -3.25 8.62 -2.24
N TYR A 5 -3.70 7.38 -2.32
CA TYR A 5 -3.47 6.34 -1.32
C TYR A 5 -2.52 5.30 -1.88
N ALA A 6 -1.74 4.66 -1.01
CA ALA A 6 -0.86 3.55 -1.33
C ALA A 6 -1.10 2.42 -0.32
N ILE A 7 -0.67 1.22 -0.68
CA ILE A 7 -0.66 0.10 0.25
C ILE A 7 0.72 0.04 0.91
N GLU A 8 0.72 0.28 2.20
CA GLU A 8 1.88 0.12 3.06
C GLU A 8 1.92 -1.33 3.56
N ILE A 9 3.12 -1.90 3.58
CA ILE A 9 3.37 -3.26 4.06
C ILE A 9 4.40 -3.16 5.17
N GLU A 10 4.06 -3.66 6.35
CA GLU A 10 4.94 -3.71 7.51
C GLU A 10 5.39 -5.14 7.76
N ASP A 11 6.70 -5.33 7.90
CA ASP A 11 7.30 -6.59 8.30
C ASP A 11 7.48 -6.66 9.82
N THR A 12 7.52 -7.88 10.36
CA THR A 12 7.79 -8.16 11.79
C THR A 12 9.06 -7.51 12.36
N VAL A 13 9.99 -7.07 11.50
CA VAL A 13 11.25 -6.41 11.88
C VAL A 13 11.15 -4.88 11.77
N ASP A 14 9.95 -4.29 11.88
CA ASP A 14 9.70 -2.83 11.87
C ASP A 14 10.15 -2.18 10.56
N LYS A 15 10.13 -2.95 9.46
CA LYS A 15 10.46 -2.44 8.13
C LYS A 15 9.18 -2.16 7.36
N THR A 16 9.07 -0.93 6.88
CA THR A 16 7.94 -0.48 6.08
C THR A 16 8.30 -0.50 4.59
N TYR A 17 7.42 -1.05 3.79
CA TYR A 17 7.50 -1.09 2.32
C TYR A 17 6.23 -0.47 1.73
N LEU A 18 6.31 -0.04 0.48
CA LEU A 18 5.15 0.41 -0.28
C LEU A 18 4.94 -0.52 -1.48
N LEU A 19 3.70 -0.88 -1.74
CA LEU A 19 3.35 -1.75 -2.85
C LEU A 19 3.60 -1.06 -4.20
N SER A 20 4.28 -1.76 -5.10
CA SER A 20 4.54 -1.30 -6.46
C SER A 20 3.51 -1.82 -7.45
N GLU A 21 3.28 -1.07 -8.54
CA GLU A 21 2.50 -1.57 -9.67
C GLU A 21 3.19 -2.77 -10.32
N GLU A 22 2.42 -3.81 -10.64
CA GLU A 22 2.95 -5.01 -11.28
C GLU A 22 3.62 -4.66 -12.63
N GLY A 23 4.88 -5.07 -12.80
CA GLY A 23 5.65 -4.82 -14.00
C GLY A 23 6.15 -3.37 -14.17
N SER A 24 5.97 -2.52 -13.16
CA SER A 24 6.46 -1.13 -13.15
C SER A 24 7.46 -0.90 -12.01
N ALA A 25 8.30 0.12 -12.18
CA ALA A 25 9.11 0.66 -11.08
C ALA A 25 8.32 1.72 -10.26
N GLY A 26 7.07 1.99 -10.64
CA GLY A 26 6.17 2.90 -9.95
C GLY A 26 5.45 2.26 -8.78
N LEU A 27 4.96 3.11 -7.87
CA LEU A 27 4.13 2.70 -6.75
C LEU A 27 2.69 2.53 -7.19
N LEU A 28 2.00 1.54 -6.61
CA LEU A 28 0.57 1.43 -6.74
C LEU A 28 -0.08 2.58 -5.96
N THR A 29 -0.67 3.53 -6.70
CA THR A 29 -1.39 4.66 -6.12
C THR A 29 -2.86 4.63 -6.53
N LEU A 30 -3.75 4.75 -5.57
CA LEU A 30 -5.19 4.70 -5.74
C LEU A 30 -5.79 6.08 -5.43
N ALA A 31 -6.81 6.47 -6.18
CA ALA A 31 -7.35 7.83 -6.12
C ALA A 31 -8.24 8.06 -4.89
N THR A 32 -8.84 7.00 -4.34
CA THR A 32 -9.74 7.06 -3.19
C THR A 32 -9.35 6.04 -2.12
N TYR A 33 -9.74 6.33 -0.87
CA TYR A 33 -9.54 5.39 0.23
C TYR A 33 -10.33 4.10 0.02
N GLU A 34 -11.57 4.19 -0.49
CA GLU A 34 -12.44 3.03 -0.72
C GLU A 34 -11.80 2.04 -1.70
N GLU A 35 -11.23 2.53 -2.82
CA GLU A 35 -10.50 1.67 -3.77
C GLU A 35 -9.24 1.04 -3.13
N ALA A 36 -8.55 1.79 -2.27
CA ALA A 36 -7.38 1.27 -1.57
C ALA A 36 -7.72 0.24 -0.50
N ASP A 37 -8.83 0.43 0.21
CA ASP A 37 -9.31 -0.48 1.26
C ASP A 37 -9.80 -1.81 0.66
N ASP A 38 -10.58 -1.73 -0.43
CA ASP A 38 -11.05 -2.91 -1.19
C ASP A 38 -9.87 -3.70 -1.76
N TYR A 39 -8.91 -3.00 -2.40
CA TYR A 39 -7.69 -3.62 -2.90
C TYR A 39 -6.84 -4.23 -1.77
N ASN A 40 -6.68 -3.52 -0.65
CA ASN A 40 -5.91 -4.03 0.49
C ASN A 40 -6.51 -5.33 1.04
N TYR A 41 -7.84 -5.41 1.13
CA TYR A 41 -8.53 -6.61 1.60
C TYR A 41 -8.25 -7.82 0.69
N GLU A 42 -8.26 -7.63 -0.64
CA GLU A 42 -7.88 -8.70 -1.57
C GLU A 42 -6.37 -9.02 -1.50
N PHE A 43 -5.54 -8.00 -1.28
CA PHE A 43 -4.09 -8.14 -1.17
C PHE A 43 -3.66 -8.89 0.10
N GLU A 44 -4.36 -8.72 1.21
CA GLU A 44 -4.07 -9.43 2.47
C GLU A 44 -4.17 -10.96 2.32
N ASP A 45 -5.01 -11.48 1.42
CA ASP A 45 -5.14 -12.93 1.16
C ASP A 45 -3.88 -13.53 0.50
N ILE A 46 -3.17 -12.72 -0.29
CA ILE A 46 -1.93 -13.12 -0.97
C ILE A 46 -0.67 -12.65 -0.23
N LEU A 47 -0.84 -11.87 0.83
CA LEU A 47 0.26 -11.35 1.63
C LEU A 47 0.93 -12.50 2.40
N SER A 48 2.27 -12.52 2.39
CA SER A 48 3.01 -13.59 3.06
C SER A 48 2.85 -13.51 4.58
N ASP A 49 2.79 -14.68 5.23
CA ASP A 49 2.78 -14.80 6.69
C ASP A 49 3.90 -13.96 7.34
N GLY A 50 3.54 -13.19 8.37
CA GLY A 50 4.46 -12.31 9.09
C GLY A 50 4.58 -10.89 8.50
N LEU A 51 3.84 -10.59 7.45
CA LEU A 51 3.62 -9.24 6.96
C LEU A 51 2.21 -8.78 7.31
N THR A 52 2.05 -7.47 7.53
CA THR A 52 0.75 -6.80 7.62
C THR A 52 0.68 -5.72 6.56
N SER A 53 -0.52 -5.38 6.09
CA SER A 53 -0.70 -4.26 5.18
C SER A 53 -1.75 -3.28 5.67
N ARG A 54 -1.62 -2.03 5.25
CA ARG A 54 -2.61 -0.98 5.53
C ARG A 54 -2.65 0.05 4.41
N VAL A 55 -3.78 0.72 4.30
CA VAL A 55 -3.92 1.89 3.43
C VAL A 55 -3.22 3.08 4.08
N ALA A 56 -2.30 3.72 3.35
CA ALA A 56 -1.60 4.92 3.78
C ALA A 56 -1.74 6.04 2.75
N LYS A 57 -1.57 7.30 3.16
CA LYS A 57 -1.58 8.41 2.21
C LYS A 57 -0.21 8.58 1.59
N THR A 58 -0.16 8.77 0.28
CA THR A 58 1.09 9.04 -0.45
C THR A 58 1.80 10.31 0.05
N SER A 59 1.06 11.28 0.57
CA SER A 59 1.61 12.50 1.18
C SER A 59 2.42 12.26 2.46
N GLU A 60 2.31 11.09 3.09
CA GLU A 60 3.15 10.69 4.23
C GLU A 60 4.58 10.33 3.78
N TYR A 61 4.74 9.97 2.50
CA TYR A 61 5.99 9.43 1.95
C TYR A 61 6.65 10.35 0.91
N PHE A 62 5.83 11.07 0.14
CA PHE A 62 6.26 11.95 -0.93
C PHE A 62 5.80 13.36 -0.59
N ASN A 63 6.75 14.20 -0.14
CA ASN A 63 6.54 15.63 0.13
C ASN A 63 6.97 16.46 -1.09
#